data_AF-A0AAP6BKM0-F1
#
_entry.id   AF-A0AAP6BKM0-F1
#
_cell.length_a   1.000
_cell.length_b   1.000
_cell.length_c   1.000
_cell.angle_alpha   90.00
_cell.angle_beta   90.00
_cell.angle_gamma   90.00
#
_symmetry.space_group_name_H-M   'P 1'
#
loop_
_entity.id
_entity.type
_entity.pdbx_description
1 polymer ?
#
loop_
_entity_poly.entity_id
_entity_poly.type
_entity_poly.pdbx_seq_one_letter_code
_entity_poly.pdbx_strand_id
1 'polypeptide(L)'
;MVKNHGKKSRAKKKAQRTGASHASAAAGTLHTHTPLPDMAALGELPYAAGRELDTELAARLVAACRTACKPCQRSLAEKLRTEHRPTLAALAGAVYGELAGIGPGAFASDSSRSWAPLARAANAGDDGGAALAAVEAMDDAAASDLLEDALDHWAMGTPLPADLVDKLTAAPPRQRPADPMDAFREAGIKVVTLDDLDLGDDVDTYALAPAYGVMLMQTSTPEGQAMPMLLMYPEEEAAGIEDLEARTDWEHWGLHGMPDMDPRWRVRARISDRSLQGLVHVDADGKDDIELWRAAESVSVPAEWWDLLDRVQHMLVIGPVAEPEAPGAMEAAGDAGELLAVVARVAFV
;
A
#
# COMPACT_ATOMS: atom_id res chain seq x y z
N MET A 1 48.30 6.43 23.77
CA MET A 1 47.72 7.07 22.56
C MET A 1 46.79 6.06 21.88
N VAL A 2 45.52 5.96 22.32
CA VAL A 2 44.52 5.01 21.79
C VAL A 2 43.13 5.68 21.85
N LYS A 3 42.82 6.59 20.92
CA LYS A 3 41.54 7.35 20.96
C LYS A 3 40.58 7.08 19.77
N ASN A 4 40.96 6.30 18.76
CA ASN A 4 40.17 6.18 17.52
C ASN A 4 39.64 4.77 17.16
N HIS A 5 39.97 3.72 17.90
CA HIS A 5 39.49 2.35 17.58
C HIS A 5 37.96 2.21 17.72
N GLY A 6 37.36 2.86 18.73
CA GLY A 6 35.91 2.78 18.97
C GLY A 6 35.05 3.42 17.87
N LYS A 7 35.46 4.58 17.35
CA LYS A 7 34.73 5.28 16.26
C LYS A 7 34.81 4.49 14.95
N LYS A 8 35.98 3.96 14.62
CA LYS A 8 36.18 3.13 13.42
C LYS A 8 35.38 1.83 13.48
N SER A 9 35.35 1.16 14.64
CA SER A 9 34.55 -0.06 14.84
C SER A 9 33.04 0.22 14.70
N ARG A 10 32.53 1.32 15.28
CA ARG A 10 31.13 1.74 15.12
C ARG A 10 30.79 2.07 13.68
N ALA A 11 31.63 2.82 12.98
CA ALA A 11 31.42 3.13 11.57
C ALA A 11 31.41 1.86 10.69
N LYS A 12 32.31 0.90 10.96
CA LYS A 12 32.33 -0.40 10.27
C LYS A 12 31.05 -1.21 10.51
N LYS A 13 30.61 -1.35 11.78
CA LYS A 13 29.34 -2.03 12.10
C LYS A 13 28.14 -1.32 11.46
N LYS A 14 28.14 0.02 11.44
CA LYS A 14 27.08 0.82 10.84
C LYS A 14 27.05 0.67 9.32
N ALA A 15 28.20 0.67 8.65
CA ALA A 15 28.32 0.40 7.21
C ALA A 15 27.90 -1.04 6.85
N GLN A 16 28.28 -2.03 7.66
CA GLN A 16 27.82 -3.41 7.51
C GLN A 16 26.30 -3.49 7.61
N ARG A 17 25.73 -2.94 8.69
CA ARG A 17 24.28 -2.95 8.94
C ARG A 17 23.48 -2.17 7.91
N THR A 18 24.00 -1.07 7.35
CA THR A 18 23.21 -0.19 6.46
C THR A 18 23.51 -0.39 4.97
N GLY A 19 24.58 -1.12 4.62
CA GLY A 19 25.01 -1.25 3.23
C GLY A 19 25.75 -0.03 2.67
N ALA A 20 25.84 1.07 3.43
CA ALA A 20 26.52 2.27 2.99
C ALA A 20 28.05 2.14 3.02
N SER A 21 28.73 3.00 2.25
CA SER A 21 30.19 3.09 2.30
C SER A 21 30.69 3.41 3.72
N HIS A 22 31.88 2.92 4.08
CA HIS A 22 32.49 3.26 5.37
C HIS A 22 32.69 4.77 5.52
N ALA A 23 32.97 5.50 4.44
CA ALA A 23 33.11 6.95 4.45
C ALA A 23 31.79 7.64 4.84
N SER A 24 30.67 7.25 4.22
CA SER A 24 29.33 7.77 4.53
C SER A 24 28.90 7.40 5.96
N ALA A 25 29.20 6.17 6.41
CA ALA A 25 28.90 5.74 7.77
C ALA A 25 29.73 6.48 8.83
N ALA A 26 30.98 6.82 8.52
CA ALA A 26 31.86 7.60 9.38
C ALA A 26 31.47 9.09 9.40
N ALA A 27 31.01 9.63 8.26
CA ALA A 27 30.56 11.01 8.11
C ALA A 27 29.12 11.25 8.61
N GLY A 28 28.35 10.18 8.86
CA GLY A 28 26.96 10.29 9.31
C GLY A 28 25.96 10.61 8.19
N THR A 29 26.39 10.59 6.92
CA THR A 29 25.57 10.93 5.74
C THR A 29 24.93 9.68 5.13
N LEU A 30 24.28 8.87 5.97
CA LEU A 30 23.67 7.62 5.52
C LEU A 30 22.34 7.89 4.83
N HIS A 31 22.18 7.34 3.64
CA HIS A 31 20.88 7.33 2.98
C HIS A 31 19.99 6.30 3.67
N THR A 32 18.73 6.67 3.87
CA THR A 32 17.69 5.80 4.42
C THR A 32 16.58 5.76 3.39
N HIS A 33 16.16 4.57 2.99
CA HIS A 33 15.11 4.38 2.00
C HIS A 33 13.90 3.79 2.73
N THR A 34 12.84 4.59 2.87
CA THR A 34 11.58 4.21 3.51
C THR A 34 10.42 4.56 2.58
N PRO A 35 9.33 3.76 2.54
CA PRO A 35 9.19 2.49 3.26
C PRO A 35 10.07 1.37 2.68
N LEU A 36 10.43 0.39 3.52
CA LEU A 36 11.06 -0.84 3.05
C LEU A 36 9.94 -1.79 2.58
N PRO A 37 10.06 -2.41 1.39
CA PRO A 37 9.13 -3.45 0.99
C PRO A 37 9.25 -4.65 1.95
N ASP A 38 8.13 -5.32 2.20
CA ASP A 38 8.17 -6.61 2.87
C ASP A 38 8.76 -7.66 1.92
N MET A 39 9.79 -8.36 2.38
CA MET A 39 10.49 -9.40 1.63
C MET A 39 10.44 -10.75 2.35
N ALA A 40 9.60 -10.89 3.39
CA ALA A 40 9.44 -12.12 4.15
C ALA A 40 9.01 -13.29 3.25
N ALA A 41 8.13 -13.01 2.27
CA ALA A 41 7.66 -14.00 1.30
C ALA A 41 8.78 -14.65 0.46
N LEU A 42 9.96 -14.02 0.34
CA LEU A 42 11.11 -14.66 -0.32
C LEU A 42 11.55 -15.96 0.37
N GLY A 43 11.33 -16.07 1.69
CA GLY A 43 11.67 -17.26 2.48
C GLY A 43 10.83 -18.48 2.15
N GLU A 44 9.62 -18.28 1.61
CA GLU A 44 8.69 -19.33 1.23
C GLU A 44 8.94 -19.84 -0.20
N LEU A 45 9.82 -19.16 -0.96
CA LEU A 45 10.10 -19.52 -2.34
C LEU A 45 11.17 -20.62 -2.44
N PRO A 46 11.05 -21.55 -3.40
CA PRO A 46 11.93 -22.72 -3.47
C PRO A 46 13.37 -22.35 -3.88
N TYR A 47 13.58 -21.16 -4.45
CA TYR A 47 14.85 -20.73 -5.07
C TYR A 47 16.05 -20.70 -4.12
N ALA A 48 15.80 -20.61 -2.80
CA ALA A 48 16.84 -20.64 -1.77
C ALA A 48 17.25 -22.06 -1.35
N ALA A 49 16.51 -23.10 -1.78
CA ALA A 49 16.73 -24.49 -1.42
C ALA A 49 16.95 -24.71 0.11
N GLY A 50 16.16 -24.03 0.94
CA GLY A 50 16.24 -24.09 2.41
C GLY A 50 17.43 -23.36 3.04
N ARG A 51 18.20 -22.57 2.27
CA ARG A 51 19.29 -21.74 2.78
C ARG A 51 18.77 -20.44 3.40
N GLU A 52 19.48 -19.94 4.41
CA GLU A 52 19.15 -18.68 5.08
C GLU A 52 19.22 -17.49 4.11
N LEU A 53 18.21 -16.62 4.18
CA LEU A 53 18.08 -15.43 3.35
C LEU A 53 18.26 -14.16 4.20
N ASP A 54 18.97 -13.17 3.65
CA ASP A 54 19.00 -11.82 4.21
C ASP A 54 17.88 -10.97 3.58
N THR A 55 16.65 -11.15 4.07
CA THR A 55 15.46 -10.45 3.58
C THR A 55 15.53 -8.94 3.85
N GLU A 56 16.20 -8.51 4.92
CA GLU A 56 16.45 -7.09 5.21
C GLU A 56 17.39 -6.47 4.17
N LEU A 57 18.43 -7.18 3.73
CA LEU A 57 19.33 -6.74 2.67
C LEU A 57 18.61 -6.66 1.32
N ALA A 58 17.77 -7.64 0.99
CA ALA A 58 16.91 -7.60 -0.19
C ALA A 58 15.98 -6.38 -0.17
N ALA A 59 15.29 -6.13 0.95
CA ALA A 59 14.36 -5.01 1.08
C ALA A 59 15.06 -3.67 0.87
N ARG A 60 16.25 -3.48 1.45
CA ARG A 60 17.04 -2.26 1.30
C ARG A 60 17.53 -2.06 -0.14
N LEU A 61 17.93 -3.14 -0.82
CA LEU A 61 18.34 -3.07 -2.22
C LEU A 61 17.16 -2.65 -3.11
N VAL A 62 15.99 -3.27 -2.94
CA VAL A 62 14.79 -2.92 -3.71
C VAL A 62 14.33 -1.49 -3.41
N ALA A 63 14.35 -1.05 -2.14
CA ALA A 63 14.02 0.33 -1.78
C ALA A 63 15.02 1.36 -2.39
N ALA A 64 16.31 1.03 -2.40
CA ALA A 64 17.32 1.83 -3.10
C ALA A 64 17.10 1.81 -4.62
N CYS A 65 16.61 0.69 -5.18
CA CYS A 65 16.25 0.55 -6.59
C CYS A 65 15.10 1.50 -6.96
N ARG A 66 13.98 1.42 -6.24
CA ARG A 66 12.78 2.25 -6.44
C ARG A 66 13.04 3.76 -6.30
N THR A 67 13.96 4.14 -5.41
CA THR A 67 14.37 5.56 -5.23
C THR A 67 15.52 5.98 -6.16
N ALA A 68 15.89 5.15 -7.14
CA ALA A 68 16.98 5.38 -8.09
C ALA A 68 18.34 5.73 -7.45
N CYS A 69 18.59 5.29 -6.21
CA CYS A 69 19.81 5.60 -5.47
C CYS A 69 21.00 4.71 -5.89
N LYS A 70 21.64 5.06 -7.00
CA LYS A 70 22.76 4.29 -7.60
C LYS A 70 23.92 3.96 -6.65
N PRO A 71 24.37 4.85 -5.73
CA PRO A 71 25.43 4.49 -4.78
C PRO A 71 25.04 3.35 -3.84
N CYS A 72 23.82 3.37 -3.31
CA CYS A 72 23.30 2.33 -2.41
C CYS A 72 23.03 1.03 -3.18
N GLN A 73 22.43 1.13 -4.38
CA GLN A 73 22.23 -0.04 -5.25
C GLN A 73 23.55 -0.76 -5.50
N ARG A 74 24.60 -0.04 -5.91
CA ARG A 74 25.92 -0.64 -6.20
C ARG A 74 26.52 -1.35 -5.00
N SER A 75 26.53 -0.71 -3.84
CA SER A 75 27.16 -1.30 -2.64
C SER A 75 26.36 -2.46 -2.05
N LEU A 76 25.03 -2.44 -2.17
CA LEU A 76 24.15 -3.53 -1.72
C LEU A 76 24.19 -4.70 -2.72
N ALA A 77 24.13 -4.42 -4.03
CA ALA A 77 24.23 -5.43 -5.09
C ALA A 77 25.56 -6.19 -5.04
N GLU A 78 26.68 -5.51 -4.79
CA GLU A 78 27.97 -6.15 -4.57
C GLU A 78 27.88 -7.20 -3.44
N LYS A 79 27.33 -6.83 -2.28
CA LYS A 79 27.16 -7.77 -1.16
C LYS A 79 26.28 -8.98 -1.51
N LEU A 80 25.17 -8.79 -2.23
CA LEU A 80 24.36 -9.93 -2.65
C LEU A 80 25.14 -10.87 -3.57
N ARG A 81 25.86 -10.32 -4.55
CA ARG A 81 26.62 -11.10 -5.53
C ARG A 81 27.84 -11.79 -4.92
N THR A 82 28.44 -11.27 -3.85
CA THR A 82 29.66 -11.88 -3.26
C THR A 82 29.41 -12.68 -1.98
N GLU A 83 28.41 -12.30 -1.18
CA GLU A 83 28.20 -12.83 0.16
C GLU A 83 26.83 -13.53 0.33
N HIS A 84 25.81 -13.16 -0.44
CA HIS A 84 24.42 -13.65 -0.25
C HIS A 84 23.77 -14.17 -1.55
N ARG A 85 24.42 -15.16 -2.20
CA ARG A 85 23.90 -15.82 -3.41
C ARG A 85 22.50 -16.43 -3.26
N PRO A 86 22.11 -17.04 -2.12
CA PRO A 86 20.73 -17.49 -1.92
C PRO A 86 19.70 -16.35 -2.00
N THR A 87 20.02 -15.18 -1.45
CA THR A 87 19.15 -14.00 -1.51
C THR A 87 19.06 -13.44 -2.93
N LEU A 88 20.14 -13.49 -3.71
CA LEU A 88 20.10 -13.15 -5.13
C LEU A 88 19.18 -14.12 -5.90
N ALA A 89 19.34 -15.43 -5.68
CA ALA A 89 18.52 -16.46 -6.33
C ALA A 89 17.03 -16.28 -5.98
N ALA A 90 16.70 -15.98 -4.72
CA ALA A 90 15.33 -15.68 -4.30
C ALA A 90 14.77 -14.42 -4.96
N LEU A 91 15.53 -13.31 -5.02
CA LEU A 91 15.11 -12.07 -5.68
C LEU A 91 14.87 -12.25 -7.19
N ALA A 92 15.74 -12.98 -7.86
CA ALA A 92 15.59 -13.25 -9.29
C ALA A 92 14.47 -14.27 -9.55
N GLY A 93 14.31 -15.26 -8.68
CA GLY A 93 13.31 -16.32 -8.80
C GLY A 93 11.90 -15.79 -8.60
N ALA A 94 11.72 -14.88 -7.63
CA ALA A 94 10.50 -14.12 -7.46
C ALA A 94 10.03 -13.41 -8.74
N VAL A 95 10.96 -13.01 -9.62
CA VAL A 95 10.64 -12.38 -10.91
C VAL A 95 10.44 -13.44 -12.00
N TYR A 96 11.41 -14.32 -12.19
CA TYR A 96 11.46 -15.19 -13.37
C TYR A 96 10.78 -16.56 -13.22
N GLY A 97 10.62 -17.04 -11.99
CA GLY A 97 9.94 -18.29 -11.67
C GLY A 97 8.43 -18.11 -11.43
N GLU A 98 8.02 -16.95 -10.90
CA GLU A 98 6.62 -16.66 -10.57
C GLU A 98 5.82 -16.00 -11.69
N LEU A 99 6.46 -15.21 -12.56
CA LEU A 99 5.81 -14.65 -13.76
C LEU A 99 5.73 -15.70 -14.89
N ALA A 100 5.19 -16.87 -14.58
CA ALA A 100 5.03 -17.99 -15.51
C ALA A 100 4.11 -17.59 -16.67
N GLY A 101 4.70 -17.17 -17.79
CA GLY A 101 3.98 -16.78 -19.02
C GLY A 101 4.60 -15.57 -19.72
N ILE A 102 5.23 -14.67 -18.96
CA ILE A 102 6.03 -13.58 -19.49
C ILE A 102 7.48 -14.08 -19.46
N GLY A 103 7.96 -14.63 -20.59
CA GLY A 103 9.36 -14.99 -20.73
C GLY A 103 10.27 -13.82 -20.33
N PRO A 104 11.55 -14.04 -19.96
CA PRO A 104 12.51 -12.94 -19.90
C PRO A 104 12.37 -12.16 -21.21
N GLY A 105 12.01 -10.88 -21.10
CA GLY A 105 11.68 -10.06 -22.26
C GLY A 105 12.86 -10.03 -23.24
N ALA A 106 12.63 -9.50 -24.45
CA ALA A 106 13.69 -9.38 -25.47
C ALA A 106 14.95 -8.61 -24.99
N PHE A 107 14.85 -7.90 -23.85
CA PHE A 107 15.89 -7.08 -23.24
C PHE A 107 16.68 -7.78 -22.12
N ALA A 108 16.32 -9.01 -21.74
CA ALA A 108 17.02 -9.74 -20.69
C ALA A 108 18.39 -10.29 -21.17
N SER A 109 19.38 -10.25 -20.28
CA SER A 109 20.71 -10.81 -20.51
C SER A 109 20.68 -12.31 -20.83
N ASP A 110 21.78 -12.82 -21.42
CA ASP A 110 21.96 -14.26 -21.63
C ASP A 110 21.94 -15.04 -20.30
N SER A 111 22.47 -14.44 -19.23
CA SER A 111 22.47 -14.99 -17.87
C SER A 111 21.04 -15.17 -17.36
N SER A 112 20.19 -14.15 -17.46
CA SER A 112 18.77 -14.24 -17.07
C SER A 112 17.99 -15.21 -17.94
N ARG A 113 18.24 -15.21 -19.25
CA ARG A 113 17.57 -16.13 -20.19
C ARG A 113 17.92 -17.60 -19.95
N SER A 114 19.17 -17.89 -19.61
CA SER A 114 19.61 -19.26 -19.29
C SER A 114 19.15 -19.72 -17.91
N TRP A 115 19.01 -18.81 -16.95
CA TRP A 115 18.59 -19.13 -15.59
C TRP A 115 17.07 -19.26 -15.42
N ALA A 116 16.28 -18.44 -16.11
CA ALA A 116 14.81 -18.41 -15.96
C ALA A 116 14.10 -19.78 -16.11
N PRO A 117 14.50 -20.69 -17.03
CA PRO A 117 13.93 -22.03 -17.10
C PRO A 117 14.12 -22.85 -15.81
N LEU A 118 15.27 -22.69 -15.13
CA LEU A 118 15.55 -23.37 -13.86
C LEU A 118 14.67 -22.83 -12.75
N ALA A 119 14.47 -21.51 -12.70
CA ALA A 119 13.54 -20.89 -11.76
C ALA A 119 12.10 -21.40 -11.97
N ARG A 120 11.61 -21.48 -13.20
CA ARG A 120 10.26 -22.03 -13.47
C ARG A 120 10.12 -23.49 -13.08
N ALA A 121 11.15 -24.30 -13.34
CA ALA A 121 11.16 -25.70 -12.92
C ALA A 121 11.13 -25.84 -11.39
N ALA A 122 11.88 -24.98 -10.67
CA ALA A 122 11.87 -24.93 -9.22
C ALA A 122 10.48 -24.58 -8.67
N ASN A 123 9.81 -23.58 -9.26
CA ASN A 123 8.46 -23.19 -8.84
C ASN A 123 7.43 -24.31 -9.07
N ALA A 124 7.52 -25.02 -10.20
CA ALA A 124 6.58 -26.11 -10.51
C ALA A 124 6.81 -27.39 -9.69
N GLY A 125 8.01 -27.60 -9.15
CA GLY A 125 8.43 -28.86 -8.53
C GLY A 125 8.82 -28.77 -7.05
N ASP A 126 8.72 -27.59 -6.44
CA ASP A 126 9.13 -27.29 -5.05
C ASP A 126 10.60 -27.70 -4.71
N ASP A 127 11.47 -27.72 -5.73
CA ASP A 127 12.90 -28.00 -5.60
C ASP A 127 13.72 -26.93 -6.34
N GLY A 128 14.25 -25.96 -5.60
CA GLY A 128 15.13 -24.93 -6.14
C GLY A 128 16.62 -25.26 -6.11
N GLY A 129 17.03 -26.50 -5.80
CA GLY A 129 18.44 -26.88 -5.70
C GLY A 129 19.22 -26.59 -6.99
N ALA A 130 18.64 -26.91 -8.15
CA ALA A 130 19.27 -26.63 -9.45
C ALA A 130 19.34 -25.13 -9.77
N ALA A 131 18.32 -24.36 -9.39
CA ALA A 131 18.28 -22.91 -9.61
C ALA A 131 19.34 -22.20 -8.74
N LEU A 132 19.44 -22.57 -7.46
CA LEU A 132 20.47 -22.04 -6.57
C LEU A 132 21.87 -22.41 -7.02
N ALA A 133 22.10 -23.68 -7.37
CA ALA A 133 23.41 -24.14 -7.83
C ALA A 133 23.89 -23.38 -9.08
N ALA A 134 22.97 -23.06 -10.00
CA ALA A 134 23.29 -22.23 -11.16
C ALA A 134 23.70 -20.81 -10.77
N VAL A 135 23.02 -20.17 -9.81
CA VAL A 135 23.41 -18.84 -9.29
C VAL A 135 24.77 -18.91 -8.58
N GLU A 136 25.02 -19.95 -7.78
CA GLU A 136 26.31 -20.11 -7.08
C GLU A 136 27.48 -20.35 -8.06
N ALA A 137 27.22 -20.96 -9.22
CA ALA A 137 28.21 -21.19 -10.26
C ALA A 137 28.47 -19.99 -11.19
N MET A 138 27.59 -18.98 -11.20
CA MET A 138 27.78 -17.76 -12.01
C MET A 138 29.01 -16.99 -11.54
N ASP A 139 29.81 -16.53 -12.50
CA ASP A 139 30.83 -15.52 -12.20
C ASP A 139 30.19 -14.19 -11.77
N ASP A 140 31.02 -13.22 -11.39
CA ASP A 140 30.52 -11.93 -10.90
C ASP A 140 29.74 -11.15 -11.98
N ALA A 141 30.14 -11.27 -13.25
CA ALA A 141 29.48 -10.57 -14.36
C ALA A 141 28.09 -11.15 -14.61
N ALA A 142 27.97 -12.47 -14.74
CA ALA A 142 26.68 -13.15 -14.95
C ALA A 142 25.72 -12.93 -13.77
N ALA A 143 26.23 -12.91 -12.55
CA ALA A 143 25.44 -12.59 -11.37
C ALA A 143 25.02 -11.10 -11.30
N SER A 144 25.84 -10.20 -11.86
CA SER A 144 25.47 -8.79 -12.03
C SER A 144 24.30 -8.67 -12.98
N ASP A 145 24.42 -9.26 -14.16
CA ASP A 145 23.39 -9.19 -15.19
C ASP A 145 22.06 -9.74 -14.69
N LEU A 146 22.08 -10.91 -14.02
CA LEU A 146 20.88 -11.51 -13.44
C LEU A 146 20.23 -10.60 -12.39
N LEU A 147 21.03 -9.98 -11.53
CA LEU A 147 20.53 -9.10 -10.48
C LEU A 147 20.01 -7.78 -11.04
N GLU A 148 20.70 -7.18 -12.02
CA GLU A 148 20.28 -5.93 -12.66
C GLU A 148 18.96 -6.13 -13.41
N ASP A 149 18.84 -7.19 -14.22
CA ASP A 149 17.60 -7.49 -14.92
C ASP A 149 16.45 -7.72 -13.91
N ALA A 150 16.69 -8.46 -12.82
CA ALA A 150 15.69 -8.65 -11.77
C ALA A 150 15.30 -7.32 -11.11
N LEU A 151 16.26 -6.44 -10.82
CA LEU A 151 16.02 -5.14 -10.21
C LEU A 151 15.21 -4.19 -11.09
N ASP A 152 15.36 -4.28 -12.41
CA ASP A 152 14.52 -3.53 -13.35
C ASP A 152 13.05 -3.95 -13.23
N HIS A 153 12.77 -5.25 -13.03
CA HIS A 153 11.42 -5.73 -12.73
C HIS A 153 10.89 -5.22 -11.38
N TRP A 154 11.73 -5.22 -10.34
CA TRP A 154 11.38 -4.66 -9.03
C TRP A 154 11.12 -3.15 -9.05
N ALA A 155 11.83 -2.42 -9.91
CA ALA A 155 11.63 -0.99 -10.14
C ALA A 155 10.31 -0.69 -10.84
N MET A 156 9.86 -1.57 -11.75
CA MET A 156 8.54 -1.50 -12.40
C MET A 156 7.37 -1.87 -11.47
N GLY A 157 7.64 -2.24 -10.21
CA GLY A 157 6.61 -2.58 -9.24
C GLY A 157 6.04 -3.99 -9.42
N THR A 158 6.84 -4.93 -9.94
CA THR A 158 6.45 -6.34 -10.07
C THR A 158 5.99 -6.87 -8.70
N PRO A 159 4.70 -7.25 -8.55
CA PRO A 159 4.20 -7.84 -7.30
C PRO A 159 4.69 -9.28 -7.13
N LEU A 160 4.92 -9.69 -5.89
CA LEU A 160 5.14 -11.11 -5.55
C LEU A 160 3.82 -11.90 -5.64
N PRO A 161 3.84 -13.23 -5.78
CA PRO A 161 2.64 -14.08 -5.67
C PRO A 161 1.88 -13.93 -4.36
N ALA A 162 2.57 -13.65 -3.25
CA ALA A 162 1.88 -13.31 -2.00
C ALA A 162 1.03 -12.04 -2.18
N ASP A 163 1.58 -11.02 -2.85
CA ASP A 163 0.83 -9.84 -3.28
C ASP A 163 -0.19 -10.17 -4.38
N LEU A 164 -0.06 -11.30 -5.09
CA LEU A 164 -0.91 -11.71 -6.22
C LEU A 164 -2.08 -12.58 -5.75
N VAL A 165 -1.96 -13.30 -4.63
CA VAL A 165 -3.09 -13.92 -3.91
C VAL A 165 -3.90 -12.82 -3.24
N ASP A 166 -3.26 -11.84 -2.60
CA ASP A 166 -3.95 -10.63 -2.10
C ASP A 166 -4.54 -9.78 -3.24
N LYS A 167 -3.93 -9.75 -4.43
CA LYS A 167 -4.47 -9.05 -5.63
C LYS A 167 -5.39 -9.90 -6.52
N LEU A 168 -5.53 -11.20 -6.28
CA LEU A 168 -6.53 -12.03 -6.96
C LEU A 168 -7.84 -12.06 -6.18
N THR A 169 -7.79 -11.69 -4.90
CA THR A 169 -8.97 -11.37 -4.11
C THR A 169 -9.30 -9.88 -4.14
N ALA A 170 -8.31 -8.98 -4.29
CA ALA A 170 -8.58 -7.57 -4.55
C ALA A 170 -8.92 -7.30 -6.02
N ALA A 171 -10.07 -6.65 -6.26
CA ALA A 171 -10.40 -6.10 -7.58
C ALA A 171 -9.23 -5.25 -8.11
N PRO A 172 -8.93 -5.29 -9.42
CA PRO A 172 -7.86 -4.48 -9.99
C PRO A 172 -8.11 -3.00 -9.68
N PRO A 173 -7.09 -2.21 -9.27
CA PRO A 173 -7.28 -0.79 -9.04
C PRO A 173 -7.75 -0.16 -10.36
N ARG A 174 -9.01 0.28 -10.38
CA ARG A 174 -9.48 1.16 -11.44
C ARG A 174 -8.60 2.41 -11.35
N GLN A 175 -7.87 2.69 -12.41
CA GLN A 175 -7.33 4.03 -12.59
C GLN A 175 -8.53 4.96 -12.70
N ARG A 176 -8.56 6.00 -11.85
CA ARG A 176 -9.52 7.10 -11.93
C ARG A 176 -9.74 7.45 -13.41
N PRO A 177 -10.96 7.33 -13.94
CA PRO A 177 -11.26 7.85 -15.26
C PRO A 177 -10.81 9.31 -15.29
N ALA A 178 -10.12 9.74 -16.34
CA ALA A 178 -9.75 11.14 -16.48
C ALA A 178 -11.00 12.00 -16.26
N ASP A 179 -10.93 12.98 -15.36
CA ASP A 179 -12.06 13.86 -15.07
C ASP A 179 -12.50 14.45 -16.42
N PRO A 180 -13.76 14.25 -16.86
CA PRO A 180 -14.22 14.79 -18.13
C PRO A 180 -14.00 16.31 -18.21
N MET A 181 -13.95 17.02 -17.06
CA MET A 181 -13.63 18.45 -16.96
C MET A 181 -12.18 18.78 -17.26
N ASP A 182 -11.24 17.84 -17.10
CA ASP A 182 -9.83 18.06 -17.46
C ASP A 182 -9.67 18.30 -18.95
N ALA A 183 -10.44 17.61 -19.79
CA ALA A 183 -10.46 17.86 -21.24
C ALA A 183 -10.94 19.29 -21.58
N PHE A 184 -11.88 19.85 -20.81
CA PHE A 184 -12.34 21.23 -21.00
C PHE A 184 -11.32 22.24 -20.49
N ARG A 185 -10.69 21.97 -19.34
CA ARG A 185 -9.60 22.80 -18.78
C ARG A 185 -8.39 22.83 -19.73
N GLU A 186 -7.99 21.68 -20.28
CA GLU A 186 -6.92 21.56 -21.28
C GLU A 186 -7.26 22.28 -22.59
N ALA A 187 -8.55 22.30 -22.98
CA ALA A 187 -9.03 23.09 -24.11
C ALA A 187 -9.12 24.60 -23.84
N GLY A 188 -8.72 25.06 -22.64
CA GLY A 188 -8.77 26.47 -22.24
C GLY A 188 -10.18 26.99 -21.95
N ILE A 189 -11.15 26.10 -21.78
CA ILE A 189 -12.52 26.44 -21.40
C ILE A 189 -12.55 26.62 -19.89
N LYS A 190 -12.95 27.81 -19.44
CA LYS A 190 -13.11 28.10 -18.02
C LYS A 190 -14.32 27.35 -17.48
N VAL A 191 -14.06 26.22 -16.81
CA VAL A 191 -15.04 25.51 -15.97
C VAL A 191 -15.12 26.26 -14.64
N VAL A 192 -16.33 26.60 -14.20
CA VAL A 192 -16.62 27.20 -12.89
C VAL A 192 -17.41 26.15 -12.13
N THR A 193 -16.85 25.57 -11.07
CA THR A 193 -17.58 24.64 -10.18
C THR A 193 -18.36 25.43 -9.14
N LEU A 194 -19.24 24.75 -8.39
CA LEU A 194 -19.91 25.36 -7.25
C LEU A 194 -18.90 25.89 -6.21
N ASP A 195 -17.71 25.27 -6.11
CA ASP A 195 -16.61 25.72 -5.23
C ASP A 195 -15.95 27.02 -5.71
N ASP A 196 -16.04 27.33 -7.00
CA ASP A 196 -15.55 28.60 -7.58
C ASP A 196 -16.55 29.76 -7.37
N LEU A 197 -17.78 29.44 -6.93
CA LEU A 197 -18.77 30.43 -6.56
C LEU A 197 -18.55 30.78 -5.08
N ASP A 198 -18.30 32.05 -4.81
CA ASP A 198 -18.30 32.62 -3.46
C ASP A 198 -19.75 32.63 -2.94
N LEU A 199 -20.22 31.45 -2.55
CA LEU A 199 -21.52 31.24 -1.92
C LEU A 199 -21.38 31.82 -0.51
N GLY A 200 -22.05 32.95 -0.25
CA GLY A 200 -21.97 33.60 1.07
C GLY A 200 -22.37 32.64 2.21
N ASP A 201 -21.95 32.96 3.43
CA ASP A 201 -22.08 32.15 4.67
C ASP A 201 -23.50 31.63 4.99
N ASP A 202 -24.54 32.11 4.29
CA ASP A 202 -25.94 31.71 4.47
C ASP A 202 -26.34 30.46 3.66
N VAL A 203 -25.46 29.93 2.79
CA VAL A 203 -25.74 28.74 1.96
C VAL A 203 -25.14 27.49 2.61
N ASP A 204 -26.00 26.57 3.06
CA ASP A 204 -25.58 25.26 3.57
C ASP A 204 -25.14 24.38 2.39
N THR A 205 -23.82 24.31 2.16
CA THR A 205 -23.21 23.51 1.08
C THR A 205 -23.52 22.03 1.20
N TYR A 206 -23.84 21.52 2.40
CA TYR A 206 -24.30 20.15 2.62
C TYR A 206 -25.57 19.84 1.81
N ALA A 207 -26.54 20.76 1.80
CA ALA A 207 -27.81 20.55 1.10
C ALA A 207 -27.70 20.59 -0.44
N LEU A 208 -26.52 20.93 -0.96
CA LEU A 208 -26.22 20.98 -2.39
C LEU A 208 -25.39 19.77 -2.85
N ALA A 209 -24.80 19.02 -1.92
CA ALA A 209 -23.98 17.86 -2.21
C ALA A 209 -24.82 16.57 -2.17
N PRO A 210 -24.46 15.53 -2.94
CA PRO A 210 -25.13 14.24 -2.85
C PRO A 210 -25.08 13.66 -1.44
N ALA A 211 -26.23 13.17 -0.97
CA ALA A 211 -26.42 12.68 0.38
C ALA A 211 -26.21 11.17 0.50
N TYR A 212 -25.53 10.77 1.56
CA TYR A 212 -25.36 9.37 1.96
C TYR A 212 -26.12 9.09 3.25
N GLY A 213 -26.69 7.90 3.36
CA GLY A 213 -27.12 7.33 4.62
C GLY A 213 -26.02 6.45 5.20
N VAL A 214 -26.15 6.08 6.47
CA VAL A 214 -25.14 5.27 7.16
C VAL A 214 -25.76 4.11 7.96
N MET A 215 -25.04 3.00 8.00
CA MET A 215 -25.39 1.81 8.78
C MET A 215 -24.23 1.43 9.71
N LEU A 216 -24.54 1.15 10.96
CA LEU A 216 -23.55 0.71 11.95
C LEU A 216 -23.29 -0.78 11.81
N MET A 217 -22.01 -1.12 11.66
CA MET A 217 -21.52 -2.48 11.51
C MET A 217 -20.32 -2.70 12.44
N GLN A 218 -19.81 -3.92 12.47
CA GLN A 218 -18.59 -4.27 13.19
C GLN A 218 -17.70 -5.12 12.29
N THR A 219 -16.39 -4.87 12.35
CA THR A 219 -15.36 -5.67 11.69
C THR A 219 -14.26 -6.07 12.69
N SER A 220 -13.19 -6.69 12.20
CA SER A 220 -11.98 -6.97 12.97
C SER A 220 -10.76 -6.39 12.26
N THR A 221 -9.78 -5.91 13.03
CA THR A 221 -8.45 -5.57 12.50
C THR A 221 -7.70 -6.84 12.06
N PRO A 222 -6.57 -6.73 11.34
CA PRO A 222 -5.76 -7.88 10.94
C PRO A 222 -5.27 -8.73 12.13
N GLU A 223 -5.11 -8.11 13.31
CA GLU A 223 -4.76 -8.78 14.57
C GLU A 223 -5.95 -9.48 15.25
N GLY A 224 -7.14 -9.44 14.64
CA GLY A 224 -8.37 -10.03 15.17
C GLY A 224 -9.06 -9.19 16.25
N GLN A 225 -8.70 -7.91 16.40
CA GLN A 225 -9.35 -7.03 17.37
C GLN A 225 -10.64 -6.45 16.78
N ALA A 226 -11.75 -6.52 17.52
CA ALA A 226 -13.00 -5.90 17.09
C ALA A 226 -12.84 -4.39 16.85
N MET A 227 -13.44 -3.90 15.76
CA MET A 227 -13.40 -2.50 15.33
C MET A 227 -14.77 -2.06 14.84
N PRO A 228 -15.23 -0.84 15.19
CA PRO A 228 -16.49 -0.31 14.69
C PRO A 228 -16.37 0.05 13.21
N MET A 229 -17.45 -0.20 12.46
CA MET A 229 -17.52 0.10 11.02
C MET A 229 -18.77 0.91 10.70
N LEU A 230 -18.64 1.91 9.83
CA LEU A 230 -19.73 2.72 9.31
C LEU A 230 -19.83 2.49 7.81
N LEU A 231 -20.92 1.87 7.40
CA LEU A 231 -21.19 1.59 6.00
C LEU A 231 -22.05 2.71 5.43
N MET A 232 -21.60 3.34 4.35
CA MET A 232 -22.29 4.39 3.63
C MET A 232 -23.08 3.80 2.46
N TYR A 233 -24.32 4.22 2.31
CA TYR A 233 -25.17 3.89 1.17
C TYR A 233 -25.72 5.18 0.55
N PRO A 234 -25.91 5.23 -0.77
CA PRO A 234 -26.44 6.42 -1.42
C PRO A 234 -27.92 6.60 -1.09
N GLU A 235 -28.32 7.79 -0.65
CA GLU A 235 -29.75 8.15 -0.48
C GLU A 235 -30.35 8.75 -1.76
N GLU A 236 -29.49 9.19 -2.67
CA GLU A 236 -29.86 9.85 -3.92
C GLU A 236 -29.07 9.24 -5.09
N GLU A 237 -29.59 9.36 -6.32
CA GLU A 237 -28.95 8.82 -7.53
C GLU A 237 -27.56 9.45 -7.80
N ALA A 238 -27.37 10.71 -7.40
CA ALA A 238 -26.10 11.41 -7.55
C ALA A 238 -25.05 10.95 -6.51
N ALA A 239 -25.48 10.30 -5.42
CA ALA A 239 -24.57 9.72 -4.44
C ALA A 239 -24.13 8.35 -4.95
N GLY A 240 -22.84 8.12 -5.00
CA GLY A 240 -22.28 6.90 -5.59
C GLY A 240 -20.77 6.89 -5.53
N ILE A 241 -20.16 5.92 -6.21
CA ILE A 241 -18.70 5.80 -6.20
C ILE A 241 -18.05 7.00 -6.88
N GLU A 242 -18.64 7.47 -8.00
CA GLU A 242 -18.12 8.63 -8.73
C GLU A 242 -18.12 9.91 -7.86
N ASP A 243 -19.14 10.10 -7.01
CA ASP A 243 -19.19 11.24 -6.09
C ASP A 243 -18.15 11.11 -4.96
N LEU A 244 -18.00 9.91 -4.37
CA LEU A 244 -16.95 9.69 -3.36
C LEU A 244 -15.54 9.85 -3.95
N GLU A 245 -15.27 9.36 -5.17
CA GLU A 245 -14.00 9.57 -5.86
C GLU A 245 -13.73 11.05 -6.18
N ALA A 246 -14.80 11.83 -6.41
CA ALA A 246 -14.69 13.26 -6.68
C ALA A 246 -14.37 14.06 -5.40
N ARG A 247 -14.96 13.66 -4.26
CA ARG A 247 -14.92 14.40 -2.99
C ARG A 247 -13.82 13.92 -2.06
N THR A 248 -13.31 12.71 -2.24
CA THR A 248 -12.37 12.08 -1.31
C THR A 248 -11.13 11.59 -2.03
N ASP A 249 -10.06 11.39 -1.27
CA ASP A 249 -8.84 10.69 -1.68
C ASP A 249 -8.79 9.26 -1.12
N TRP A 250 -9.96 8.69 -0.79
CA TRP A 250 -10.05 7.35 -0.24
C TRP A 250 -9.55 6.30 -1.23
N GLU A 251 -9.02 5.20 -0.69
CA GLU A 251 -8.53 4.11 -1.50
C GLU A 251 -9.67 3.17 -1.88
N HIS A 252 -9.62 2.62 -3.10
CA HIS A 252 -10.47 1.48 -3.46
C HIS A 252 -10.13 0.29 -2.57
N TRP A 253 -11.15 -0.24 -1.91
CA TRP A 253 -10.97 -1.25 -0.88
C TRP A 253 -11.76 -2.51 -1.19
N GLY A 254 -11.05 -3.54 -1.65
CA GLY A 254 -11.61 -4.86 -1.95
C GLY A 254 -11.84 -5.73 -0.70
N LEU A 255 -12.09 -5.15 0.48
CA LEU A 255 -12.29 -5.89 1.74
C LEU A 255 -11.06 -6.67 2.25
N HIS A 256 -9.86 -6.35 1.76
CA HIS A 256 -8.62 -7.02 2.15
C HIS A 256 -7.67 -6.04 2.82
N GLY A 257 -7.11 -6.46 3.97
CA GLY A 257 -6.33 -5.58 4.83
C GLY A 257 -7.17 -4.41 5.38
N MET A 258 -6.53 -3.54 6.15
CA MET A 258 -7.14 -2.29 6.57
C MET A 258 -6.68 -1.17 5.64
N PRO A 259 -7.59 -0.28 5.18
CA PRO A 259 -7.19 0.91 4.45
C PRO A 259 -6.34 1.82 5.35
N ASP A 260 -5.63 2.74 4.72
CA ASP A 260 -4.84 3.73 5.44
C ASP A 260 -5.72 4.57 6.39
N MET A 261 -5.12 4.92 7.53
CA MET A 261 -5.74 5.82 8.49
C MET A 261 -5.50 7.25 8.08
N ASP A 262 -6.59 7.98 7.84
CA ASP A 262 -6.54 9.42 7.71
C ASP A 262 -7.20 10.08 8.94
N PRO A 263 -6.39 10.66 9.84
CA PRO A 263 -6.92 11.35 10.99
C PRO A 263 -7.61 12.66 10.62
N ARG A 264 -7.62 13.16 9.38
CA ARG A 264 -8.41 14.34 9.00
C ARG A 264 -9.88 14.01 8.83
N TRP A 265 -10.20 12.77 8.46
CA TRP A 265 -11.57 12.26 8.52
C TRP A 265 -12.01 12.04 9.97
N ARG A 266 -13.19 12.58 10.31
CA ARG A 266 -13.79 12.58 11.64
C ARG A 266 -15.19 12.00 11.60
N VAL A 267 -15.41 10.97 12.40
CA VAL A 267 -16.77 10.56 12.79
C VAL A 267 -17.12 11.26 14.09
N ARG A 268 -18.09 12.16 14.06
CA ARG A 268 -18.51 12.94 15.22
C ARG A 268 -19.49 12.16 16.08
N ALA A 269 -19.16 12.01 17.35
CA ALA A 269 -19.96 11.28 18.33
C ALA A 269 -20.28 12.19 19.53
N ARG A 270 -21.57 12.37 19.83
CA ARG A 270 -22.02 13.19 20.96
C ARG A 270 -22.00 12.38 22.25
N ILE A 271 -21.26 12.84 23.25
CA ILE A 271 -21.13 12.10 24.52
C ILE A 271 -22.45 12.07 25.31
N SER A 272 -23.22 13.17 25.28
CA SER A 272 -24.36 13.37 26.19
C SER A 272 -25.49 12.37 25.99
N ASP A 273 -25.75 11.95 24.74
CA ASP A 273 -26.82 11.02 24.36
C ASP A 273 -26.30 9.77 23.65
N ARG A 274 -24.96 9.60 23.57
CA ARG A 274 -24.29 8.48 22.90
C ARG A 274 -24.76 8.30 21.46
N SER A 275 -24.78 9.39 20.69
CA SER A 275 -25.23 9.38 19.29
C SER A 275 -24.13 9.76 18.30
N LEU A 276 -24.26 9.33 17.05
CA LEU A 276 -23.45 9.86 15.95
C LEU A 276 -24.11 11.11 15.36
N GLN A 277 -23.28 12.07 14.94
CA GLN A 277 -23.73 13.36 14.38
C GLN A 277 -23.37 13.55 12.92
N GLY A 278 -22.22 13.05 12.48
CA GLY A 278 -21.77 13.29 11.11
C GLY A 278 -20.41 12.69 10.80
N LEU A 279 -20.09 12.70 9.51
CA LEU A 279 -18.81 12.29 8.94
C LEU A 279 -18.26 13.47 8.12
N VAL A 280 -17.13 14.01 8.57
CA VAL A 280 -16.51 15.20 7.97
C VAL A 280 -15.01 14.98 7.73
N HIS A 281 -14.47 15.60 6.70
CA HIS A 281 -13.04 15.88 6.59
C HIS A 281 -12.74 17.25 7.22
N VAL A 282 -11.54 17.37 7.76
CA VAL A 282 -11.09 18.60 8.43
C VAL A 282 -9.80 19.07 7.76
N ASP A 283 -9.81 20.31 7.29
CA ASP A 283 -8.69 20.94 6.61
C ASP A 283 -7.50 21.23 7.56
N ALA A 284 -6.45 21.82 7.00
CA ALA A 284 -5.24 22.17 7.75
C ALA A 284 -5.48 23.25 8.84
N ASP A 285 -6.54 24.05 8.70
CA ASP A 285 -6.93 25.10 9.64
C ASP A 285 -7.91 24.59 10.72
N GLY A 286 -8.34 23.32 10.63
CA GLY A 286 -9.26 22.71 11.57
C GLY A 286 -10.73 22.97 11.25
N LYS A 287 -11.05 23.42 10.03
CA LYS A 287 -12.42 23.64 9.56
C LYS A 287 -12.93 22.44 8.77
N ASP A 288 -14.24 22.27 8.77
CA ASP A 288 -14.89 21.29 7.92
C ASP A 288 -14.88 21.78 6.48
N ASP A 289 -14.22 21.05 5.60
CA ASP A 289 -14.15 21.32 4.16
C ASP A 289 -15.00 20.35 3.35
N ILE A 290 -15.17 19.10 3.83
CA ILE A 290 -16.07 18.10 3.24
C ILE A 290 -16.95 17.50 4.32
N GLU A 291 -18.27 17.43 4.06
CA GLU A 291 -19.23 16.72 4.91
C GLU A 291 -19.96 15.67 4.07
N LEU A 292 -19.71 14.38 4.34
CA LEU A 292 -20.30 13.27 3.58
C LEU A 292 -21.63 12.81 4.16
N TRP A 293 -21.83 12.99 5.46
CA TRP A 293 -23.05 12.61 6.15
C TRP A 293 -23.29 13.50 7.35
N ARG A 294 -24.55 13.92 7.52
CA ARG A 294 -25.07 14.63 8.68
C ARG A 294 -26.30 13.89 9.20
N ALA A 295 -26.30 13.59 10.50
CA ALA A 295 -27.45 12.98 11.15
C ALA A 295 -28.63 13.96 11.14
N ALA A 296 -29.70 13.62 10.41
CA ALA A 296 -30.95 14.40 10.42
C ALA A 296 -31.62 14.38 11.81
N GLU A 297 -31.47 13.27 12.53
CA GLU A 297 -31.93 13.06 13.92
C GLU A 297 -30.82 12.38 14.74
N SER A 298 -30.88 12.43 16.07
CA SER A 298 -29.88 11.75 16.92
C SER A 298 -29.85 10.24 16.64
N VAL A 299 -28.79 9.75 16.00
CA VAL A 299 -28.57 8.31 15.75
C VAL A 299 -27.96 7.68 17.00
N SER A 300 -28.80 7.22 17.91
CA SER A 300 -28.36 6.55 19.14
C SER A 300 -27.58 5.28 18.82
N VAL A 301 -26.43 5.14 19.48
CA VAL A 301 -25.54 4.01 19.31
C VAL A 301 -25.80 2.96 20.41
N PRO A 302 -25.86 1.66 20.10
CA PRO A 302 -25.94 0.60 21.12
C PRO A 302 -24.80 0.68 22.14
N ALA A 303 -25.07 0.34 23.40
CA ALA A 303 -24.09 0.51 24.49
C ALA A 303 -22.77 -0.23 24.23
N GLU A 304 -22.83 -1.48 23.77
CA GLU A 304 -21.63 -2.25 23.39
C GLU A 304 -20.80 -1.60 22.29
N TRP A 305 -21.45 -0.92 21.35
CA TRP A 305 -20.80 -0.26 20.23
C TRP A 305 -20.19 1.08 20.66
N TRP A 306 -20.86 1.80 21.57
CA TRP A 306 -20.30 2.98 22.20
C TRP A 306 -19.03 2.65 23.01
N ASP A 307 -19.06 1.58 23.80
CA ASP A 307 -17.89 1.13 24.55
C ASP A 307 -16.73 0.72 23.61
N LEU A 308 -17.06 0.14 22.45
CA LEU A 308 -16.09 -0.16 21.41
C LEU A 308 -15.48 1.11 20.79
N LEU A 309 -16.30 2.12 20.50
CA LEU A 309 -15.83 3.42 20.01
C LEU A 309 -14.89 4.10 21.00
N ASP A 310 -15.27 4.17 22.27
CA ASP A 310 -14.50 4.86 23.31
C ASP A 310 -13.12 4.20 23.47
N ARG A 311 -13.07 2.87 23.37
CA ARG A 311 -11.84 2.09 23.44
C ARG A 311 -10.94 2.25 22.22
N VAL A 312 -11.49 2.14 21.02
CA VAL A 312 -10.70 2.09 19.77
C VAL A 312 -10.40 3.48 19.23
N GLN A 313 -11.31 4.44 19.43
CA GLN A 313 -11.25 5.83 18.97
C GLN A 313 -11.05 6.02 17.46
N HIS A 314 -11.20 4.95 16.69
CA HIS A 314 -11.10 4.91 15.25
C HIS A 314 -12.20 4.00 14.72
N MET A 315 -12.63 4.29 13.50
CA MET A 315 -13.74 3.60 12.85
C MET A 315 -13.41 3.41 11.39
N LEU A 316 -13.68 2.21 10.88
CA LEU A 316 -13.61 1.94 9.46
C LEU A 316 -14.84 2.55 8.80
N VAL A 317 -14.65 3.44 7.83
CA VAL A 317 -15.72 3.99 7.02
C VAL A 317 -15.61 3.41 5.62
N ILE A 318 -16.71 2.87 5.10
CA ILE A 318 -16.74 2.19 3.80
C ILE A 318 -17.94 2.63 2.99
N GLY A 319 -17.81 2.66 1.68
CA GLY A 319 -18.94 2.86 0.78
C GLY A 319 -18.53 3.29 -0.63
N PRO A 320 -19.49 3.46 -1.53
CA PRO A 320 -20.92 3.27 -1.31
C PRO A 320 -21.34 1.80 -1.47
N VAL A 321 -22.39 1.41 -0.75
CA VAL A 321 -23.10 0.13 -1.00
C VAL A 321 -24.55 0.44 -1.33
N ALA A 322 -25.00 0.10 -2.54
CA ALA A 322 -26.34 0.46 -3.02
C ALA A 322 -27.48 -0.18 -2.20
N GLU A 323 -27.35 -1.45 -1.85
CA GLU A 323 -28.36 -2.22 -1.12
C GLU A 323 -27.76 -2.80 0.17
N PRO A 324 -27.51 -1.99 1.21
CA PRO A 324 -26.72 -2.38 2.38
C PRO A 324 -27.34 -3.53 3.20
N GLU A 325 -28.65 -3.74 3.08
CA GLU A 325 -29.38 -4.82 3.77
C GLU A 325 -29.35 -6.16 3.00
N ALA A 326 -28.99 -6.13 1.71
CA ALA A 326 -28.98 -7.34 0.90
C ALA A 326 -27.79 -8.24 1.30
N PRO A 327 -28.01 -9.55 1.55
CA PRO A 327 -26.93 -10.46 1.91
C PRO A 327 -25.83 -10.49 0.83
N GLY A 328 -24.58 -10.24 1.22
CA GLY A 328 -23.45 -10.24 0.30
C GLY A 328 -23.24 -8.94 -0.48
N ALA A 329 -24.03 -7.88 -0.23
CA ALA A 329 -23.95 -6.65 -1.02
C ALA A 329 -22.62 -5.91 -0.85
N MET A 330 -22.07 -5.92 0.36
CA MET A 330 -20.76 -5.35 0.65
C MET A 330 -19.66 -6.14 -0.06
N GLU A 331 -19.71 -7.46 0.00
CA GLU A 331 -18.79 -8.36 -0.71
C GLU A 331 -18.85 -8.14 -2.23
N ALA A 332 -20.06 -8.08 -2.80
CA ALA A 332 -20.25 -7.81 -4.21
C ALA A 332 -19.69 -6.44 -4.64
N ALA A 333 -19.88 -5.40 -3.82
CA ALA A 333 -19.31 -4.08 -4.08
C ALA A 333 -17.77 -4.10 -4.00
N GLY A 334 -17.20 -4.82 -3.03
CA GLY A 334 -15.75 -5.02 -2.90
C GLY A 334 -15.16 -5.75 -4.10
N ASP A 335 -15.78 -6.85 -4.52
CA ASP A 335 -15.38 -7.65 -5.69
C ASP A 335 -15.48 -6.86 -7.00
N ALA A 336 -16.46 -5.94 -7.10
CA ALA A 336 -16.62 -5.04 -8.23
C ALA A 336 -15.60 -3.88 -8.24
N GLY A 337 -14.83 -3.70 -7.16
CA GLY A 337 -13.96 -2.54 -6.96
C GLY A 337 -14.74 -1.24 -6.75
N GLU A 338 -15.99 -1.35 -6.29
CA GLU A 338 -16.94 -0.25 -6.12
C GLU A 338 -17.01 0.25 -4.67
N LEU A 339 -16.08 -0.18 -3.82
CA LEU A 339 -15.91 0.31 -2.46
C LEU A 339 -14.70 1.20 -2.33
N LEU A 340 -14.90 2.35 -1.68
CA LEU A 340 -13.86 3.19 -1.13
C LEU A 340 -13.88 3.07 0.40
N ALA A 341 -12.72 3.20 1.02
CA ALA A 341 -12.62 3.10 2.46
C ALA A 341 -11.53 3.98 3.07
N VAL A 342 -11.74 4.33 4.35
CA VAL A 342 -10.76 5.02 5.19
C VAL A 342 -10.90 4.58 6.64
N VAL A 343 -9.80 4.58 7.40
CA VAL A 343 -9.92 4.57 8.87
C VAL A 343 -9.98 6.00 9.38
N ALA A 344 -11.19 6.43 9.76
CA ALA A 344 -11.45 7.75 10.31
C ALA A 344 -11.27 7.76 11.84
N ARG A 345 -10.88 8.91 12.40
CA ARG A 345 -10.81 9.09 13.85
C ARG A 345 -12.18 9.48 14.41
N VAL A 346 -12.54 8.92 15.56
CA VAL A 346 -13.74 9.34 16.30
C VAL A 346 -13.45 10.65 17.03
N ALA A 347 -14.28 11.66 16.80
CA ALA A 347 -14.25 12.94 17.49
C ALA A 347 -15.43 13.01 18.45
N PHE A 348 -15.13 12.93 19.75
CA PHE A 348 -16.14 13.10 20.79
C PHE A 348 -16.42 14.59 21.01
N VAL A 349 -17.68 14.97 20.84
CA VAL A 349 -18.18 16.36 20.90
C VAL A 349 -19.20 16.57 22.01
#